data_AF-A0AA39TLC6-F1
#
_entry.id   AF-A0AA39TLC6-F1
#
_cell.length_a   1.000
_cell.length_b   1.000
_cell.length_c   1.000
_cell.angle_alpha   90.00
_cell.angle_beta   90.00
_cell.angle_gamma   90.00
#
_symmetry.space_group_name_H-M   'P 1'
#
loop_
_entity.id
_entity.type
_entity.pdbx_description
1 polymer ?
#
loop_
_entity_poly.entity_id
_entity_poly.type
_entity_poly.pdbx_seq_one_letter_code
_entity_poly.pdbx_strand_id
1 'polypeptide(L)'
;MAKQFKAETDEIKEEILVVMEELHEEILEVAGKRSPTDYLEAIDQAPVLLQHFIQEIAVETGWWFSVIAGGPLPTDSGNIHTHSFHIGHDFLVKYVAFSIDPEDADSCC
;
A
#
# COMPACT_ATOMS: atom_id res chain seq x y z
N MET A 1 10.33 10.83 -14.10
CA MET A 1 9.47 11.52 -13.12
C MET A 1 10.15 12.70 -12.40
N ALA A 2 11.44 12.67 -12.05
CA ALA A 2 12.10 13.79 -11.32
C ALA A 2 12.26 15.13 -12.09
N LYS A 3 11.88 15.20 -13.37
CA LYS A 3 11.94 16.44 -14.16
C LYS A 3 10.68 17.29 -14.09
N GLN A 4 9.55 16.74 -13.63
CA GLN A 4 8.26 17.44 -13.68
C GLN A 4 8.17 18.52 -12.60
N PHE A 5 8.58 18.22 -11.37
CA PHE A 5 8.51 19.15 -10.23
C PHE A 5 9.72 20.12 -10.12
N LYS A 6 10.82 19.86 -10.85
CA LYS A 6 11.99 20.75 -10.84
C LYS A 6 11.79 22.06 -11.62
N ALA A 7 10.79 22.11 -12.50
CA ALA A 7 10.49 23.25 -13.35
C ALA A 7 9.44 24.20 -12.75
N GLU A 8 8.86 23.83 -11.61
CA GLU A 8 7.86 24.65 -10.92
C GLU A 8 8.52 25.84 -10.22
N THR A 9 7.85 26.99 -10.28
CA THR A 9 8.30 28.20 -9.60
C THR A 9 8.15 28.03 -8.09
N ASP A 10 8.86 28.83 -7.31
CA ASP A 10 8.85 28.69 -5.86
C ASP A 10 7.46 29.01 -5.27
N GLU A 11 6.67 29.86 -5.93
CA GLU A 11 5.28 30.13 -5.55
C GLU A 11 4.38 28.89 -5.70
N ILE A 12 4.56 28.09 -6.76
CA ILE A 12 3.77 26.87 -7.00
C ILE A 12 4.08 25.81 -5.94
N LYS A 13 5.35 25.70 -5.53
CA LYS A 13 5.74 24.76 -4.47
C LYS A 13 5.14 25.14 -3.13
N GLU A 14 5.07 26.43 -2.84
CA GLU A 14 4.46 26.95 -1.61
C GLU A 14 2.95 26.70 -1.60
N GLU A 15 2.26 26.92 -2.72
CA GLU A 15 0.84 26.57 -2.88
C GLU A 15 0.60 25.06 -2.69
N ILE A 16 1.44 24.21 -3.29
CA ILE A 16 1.36 22.75 -3.12
C ILE A 16 1.57 22.36 -1.66
N LEU A 17 2.52 22.97 -0.96
CA LEU A 17 2.79 22.66 0.45
C LEU A 17 1.59 23.01 1.34
N VAL A 18 0.96 24.16 1.12
CA VAL A 18 -0.25 24.57 1.86
C VAL A 18 -1.38 23.56 1.63
N VAL A 19 -1.65 23.20 0.37
CA VAL A 19 -2.70 22.22 0.05
C VAL A 19 -2.40 20.84 0.64
N MET A 20 -1.12 20.43 0.67
CA MET A 20 -0.70 19.17 1.26
C MET A 20 -0.83 19.16 2.79
N GLU A 21 -0.56 20.29 3.47
CA GLU A 21 -0.78 20.44 4.91
C GLU A 21 -2.27 20.41 5.24
N GLU A 22 -3.11 21.16 4.52
CA GLU A 22 -4.56 21.15 4.70
C GLU A 22 -5.15 19.75 4.53
N LEU A 23 -4.70 19.03 3.49
CA LEU A 23 -5.11 17.64 3.26
C LEU A 23 -4.63 16.70 4.38
N HIS A 24 -3.43 16.91 4.90
CA HIS A 24 -2.90 16.10 6.00
C HIS A 24 -3.72 16.29 7.28
N GLU A 25 -4.07 17.54 7.61
CA GLU A 25 -4.91 17.85 8.77
C GLU A 25 -6.32 17.25 8.62
N GLU A 26 -6.93 17.36 7.43
CA GLU A 26 -8.23 16.73 7.15
C GLU A 26 -8.17 15.20 7.29
N ILE A 27 -7.11 14.56 6.79
CA ILE A 27 -6.89 13.12 6.96
C ILE A 27 -6.77 12.74 8.44
N LEU A 28 -6.06 13.55 9.24
CA LEU A 28 -5.90 13.29 10.68
C LEU A 28 -7.21 13.46 11.45
N GLU A 29 -8.01 14.47 11.10
CA GLU A 29 -9.33 14.69 11.72
C GLU A 29 -10.30 13.55 11.38
N VAL A 30 -10.33 13.11 10.12
CA VAL A 30 -11.17 11.99 9.67
C VAL A 30 -10.65 10.65 10.20
N ALA A 31 -9.34 10.49 10.37
CA ALA A 31 -8.74 9.24 10.82
C ALA A 31 -9.17 8.85 12.25
N GLY A 32 -9.57 9.82 13.09
CA GLY A 32 -10.04 9.57 14.45
C GLY A 32 -9.13 8.62 15.25
N LYS A 33 -9.67 8.02 16.33
CA LYS A 33 -9.05 6.82 16.92
C LYS A 33 -9.59 5.60 16.19
N ARG A 34 -8.87 5.11 15.18
CA ARG A 34 -9.20 3.84 14.52
C ARG A 34 -9.32 2.71 15.53
N SER A 35 -10.40 1.96 15.44
CA SER A 35 -10.61 0.75 16.21
C SER A 35 -9.72 -0.39 15.70
N PRO A 36 -9.43 -1.43 16.51
CA PRO A 36 -8.75 -2.63 16.01
C PRO A 36 -9.45 -3.27 14.81
N THR A 37 -10.77 -3.20 14.74
CA THR A 37 -11.57 -3.68 13.59
C THR A 37 -11.28 -2.86 12.33
N ASP A 38 -11.16 -1.54 12.45
CA ASP A 38 -10.88 -0.66 11.31
C ASP A 38 -9.49 -0.97 10.71
N TYR A 39 -8.52 -1.31 11.57
CA TYR A 39 -7.19 -1.74 11.12
C TYR A 39 -7.24 -3.09 10.43
N LEU A 40 -8.00 -4.05 10.96
CA LEU A 40 -8.15 -5.37 10.37
C LEU A 40 -8.79 -5.28 8.98
N GLU A 41 -9.89 -4.54 8.84
CA GLU A 41 -10.54 -4.32 7.55
C GLU A 41 -9.58 -3.67 6.53
N ALA A 42 -8.75 -2.72 6.97
CA ALA A 42 -7.75 -2.10 6.10
C ALA A 42 -6.65 -3.08 5.69
N ILE A 43 -6.19 -3.96 6.59
CA ILE A 43 -5.21 -5.02 6.30
C ILE A 43 -5.79 -6.00 5.28
N ASP A 44 -7.05 -6.42 5.45
CA ASP A 44 -7.74 -7.35 4.55
C ASP A 44 -7.98 -6.75 3.15
N GLN A 45 -8.17 -5.42 3.06
CA GLN A 45 -8.39 -4.71 1.79
C GLN A 45 -7.09 -4.33 1.06
N ALA A 46 -5.99 -4.13 1.79
CA ALA A 46 -4.68 -3.79 1.22
C ALA A 46 -4.25 -4.68 0.03
N PRO A 47 -4.36 -6.02 0.06
CA PRO A 47 -4.07 -6.89 -1.08
C PRO A 47 -4.67 -6.42 -2.40
N VAL A 48 -5.98 -6.15 -2.38
CA VAL A 48 -6.78 -5.84 -3.58
C VAL A 48 -6.41 -4.46 -4.10
N LEU A 49 -6.24 -3.48 -3.19
CA LEU A 49 -5.84 -2.12 -3.53
C LEU A 49 -4.45 -2.09 -4.16
N LEU A 50 -3.48 -2.78 -3.55
CA LEU A 50 -2.12 -2.87 -4.05
C LEU A 50 -2.07 -3.57 -5.41
N GLN A 51 -2.87 -4.62 -5.60
CA GLN A 51 -2.98 -5.30 -6.88
C GLN A 51 -3.46 -4.34 -7.97
N HIS A 52 -4.59 -3.65 -7.76
CA HIS A 52 -5.14 -2.74 -8.78
C HIS A 52 -4.19 -1.61 -9.14
N PHE A 53 -3.51 -1.03 -8.14
CA PHE A 53 -2.59 0.08 -8.36
C PHE A 53 -1.30 -0.34 -9.08
N ILE A 54 -0.66 -1.41 -8.61
CA ILE A 54 0.67 -1.82 -9.09
C ILE A 54 0.58 -2.59 -10.41
N GLN A 55 -0.52 -3.32 -10.65
CA GLN A 55 -0.66 -4.15 -11.85
C GLN A 55 -0.58 -3.33 -13.13
N GLU A 56 -1.26 -2.18 -13.22
CA GLU A 56 -1.23 -1.37 -14.44
C GLU A 56 0.19 -0.81 -14.68
N ILE A 57 0.88 -0.40 -13.62
CA ILE A 57 2.27 0.04 -13.71
C ILE A 57 3.17 -1.12 -14.18
N ALA A 58 2.97 -2.33 -13.66
CA ALA A 58 3.70 -3.53 -14.09
C ALA A 58 3.48 -3.84 -15.57
N VAL A 59 2.25 -3.69 -16.07
CA VAL A 59 1.91 -3.88 -17.48
C VAL A 59 2.60 -2.85 -18.37
N GLU A 60 2.53 -1.57 -18.01
CA GLU A 60 3.11 -0.48 -18.82
C GLU A 60 4.64 -0.50 -18.83
N THR A 61 5.26 -0.89 -17.72
CA THR A 61 6.72 -0.84 -17.57
C THR A 61 7.41 -2.18 -17.88
N GLY A 62 6.68 -3.29 -17.84
CA GLY A 62 7.24 -4.65 -17.86
C GLY A 62 8.04 -4.99 -16.60
N TRP A 63 7.91 -4.19 -15.53
CA TRP A 63 8.65 -4.38 -14.29
C TRP A 63 7.94 -5.33 -13.34
N TRP A 64 8.74 -5.91 -12.46
CA TRP A 64 8.28 -6.73 -11.35
C TRP A 64 8.39 -5.90 -10.08
N PHE A 65 7.30 -5.84 -9.33
CA PHE A 65 7.20 -5.11 -8.08
C PHE A 65 7.04 -6.08 -6.91
N SER A 66 7.69 -5.74 -5.80
CA SER A 66 7.53 -6.45 -4.53
C SER A 66 7.18 -5.44 -3.46
N VAL A 67 6.11 -5.73 -2.71
CA VAL A 67 5.69 -4.96 -1.54
C VAL A 67 5.82 -5.87 -0.33
N ILE A 68 6.50 -5.38 0.70
CA ILE A 68 6.64 -6.06 1.98
C ILE A 68 6.06 -5.12 3.03
N ALA A 69 5.09 -5.62 3.79
CA ALA A 69 4.45 -4.91 4.89
C ALA A 69 4.56 -5.76 6.15
N GLY A 70 4.74 -5.10 7.30
CA GLY A 70 4.78 -5.76 8.59
C GLY A 70 4.15 -4.90 9.67
N GLY A 71 3.38 -5.52 10.56
CA GLY A 71 2.69 -4.79 11.61
C GLY A 71 1.89 -5.70 12.56
N PRO A 72 1.34 -5.12 13.64
CA PRO A 72 0.52 -5.85 14.59
C PRO A 72 -0.80 -6.27 13.96
N LEU A 73 -1.14 -7.56 14.04
CA LEU A 73 -2.40 -8.11 13.57
C LEU A 73 -3.44 -8.10 14.71
N PRO A 74 -4.57 -7.38 14.56
CA PRO A 74 -5.58 -7.29 15.62
C PRO A 74 -6.18 -8.64 16.05
N THR A 75 -6.30 -9.60 15.12
CA THR A 75 -6.88 -10.93 15.39
C THR A 75 -5.93 -11.86 16.12
N ASP A 76 -4.63 -11.60 16.08
CA ASP A 76 -3.60 -12.41 16.73
C ASP A 76 -2.99 -11.66 17.93
N SER A 77 -3.84 -11.06 18.77
CA SER A 77 -3.44 -10.34 19.99
C SER A 77 -2.41 -9.22 19.78
N GLY A 78 -2.28 -8.69 18.56
CA GLY A 78 -1.27 -7.70 18.22
C GLY A 78 0.12 -8.27 17.95
N ASN A 79 0.26 -9.59 17.75
CA ASN A 79 1.49 -10.19 17.24
C ASN A 79 1.87 -9.58 15.88
N ILE A 80 3.17 -9.57 15.57
CA ILE A 80 3.67 -9.01 14.33
C ILE A 80 3.53 -10.03 13.22
N HIS A 81 2.83 -9.63 12.17
CA HIS A 81 2.64 -10.40 10.95
C HIS A 81 3.33 -9.71 9.79
N THR A 82 3.93 -10.51 8.90
CA THR A 82 4.54 -10.03 7.66
C THR A 82 3.74 -10.51 6.46
N HIS A 83 3.45 -9.58 5.57
CA HIS A 83 2.80 -9.83 4.29
C HIS A 83 3.74 -9.45 3.15
N SER A 84 3.86 -10.33 2.15
CA SER A 84 4.57 -10.00 0.92
C SER A 84 3.70 -10.21 -0.31
N PHE A 85 3.72 -9.20 -1.18
CA PHE A 85 2.99 -9.14 -2.43
C PHE A 85 3.97 -8.97 -3.58
N HIS A 86 3.93 -9.88 -4.53
CA HIS A 86 4.75 -9.83 -5.73
C HIS A 86 3.85 -9.74 -6.96
N ILE A 87 4.02 -8.68 -7.74
CA ILE A 87 3.23 -8.42 -8.95
C ILE A 87 4.20 -8.24 -10.11
N GLY A 88 4.01 -9.04 -11.15
CA GLY A 88 4.78 -8.96 -12.38
C GLY A 88 3.90 -9.17 -13.60
N HIS A 89 4.28 -8.54 -14.70
CA HIS A 89 3.71 -8.80 -16.00
C HIS A 89 4.79 -9.31 -16.95
N ASP A 90 4.60 -10.53 -17.45
CA ASP A 90 5.27 -10.99 -18.67
C ASP A 90 4.22 -10.94 -19.80
N PHE A 91 4.66 -10.74 -21.05
CA PHE A 91 3.83 -10.69 -22.25
C PHE A 91 2.91 -11.92 -22.43
N LEU A 92 3.15 -12.99 -21.67
CA LEU A 92 2.42 -14.25 -21.70
C LEU A 92 1.66 -14.57 -20.40
N VAL A 93 1.97 -13.97 -19.25
CA VAL A 93 1.41 -14.37 -17.95
C VAL A 93 1.33 -13.18 -16.98
N LYS A 94 0.18 -13.02 -16.31
CA LYS A 94 0.05 -12.16 -15.12
C LYS A 94 0.47 -12.97 -13.89
N TYR A 95 1.51 -12.54 -13.18
CA TYR A 95 1.97 -13.20 -11.96
C TYR A 95 1.60 -12.34 -10.75
N VAL A 96 0.77 -12.87 -9.87
CA VAL A 96 0.47 -12.31 -8.56
C VAL A 96 0.72 -13.40 -7.53
N ALA A 97 1.72 -13.20 -6.68
CA ALA A 97 1.97 -14.08 -5.53
C ALA A 97 1.76 -13.28 -4.26
N PHE A 98 0.92 -13.81 -3.38
CA PHE A 98 0.71 -13.32 -2.03
C PHE A 98 1.18 -14.40 -1.07
N SER A 99 2.08 -14.06 -0.17
CA SER A 99 2.45 -14.95 0.93
C SER A 99 2.24 -14.25 2.27
N ILE A 100 1.64 -15.01 3.18
CA ILE A 100 1.46 -14.71 4.60
C ILE A 100 2.49 -15.54 5.34
N ASP A 101 2.95 -15.08 6.51
CA ASP A 101 3.90 -15.79 7.36
C ASP A 101 3.53 -17.28 7.52
N PRO A 102 4.52 -18.19 7.52
CA PRO A 102 4.27 -19.64 7.52
C PRO A 102 3.57 -20.15 8.79
N GLU A 103 3.55 -19.37 9.89
CA GLU A 103 2.81 -19.73 11.11
C GLU A 103 1.28 -19.70 10.90
N ASP A 104 0.76 -18.95 9.93
CA ASP A 104 -0.67 -18.93 9.58
C ASP A 104 -1.06 -19.98 8.52
N ALA A 105 -0.07 -20.53 7.81
CA ALA A 105 -0.29 -21.51 6.74
C ALA A 105 -0.84 -22.85 7.26
N ASP A 106 -0.60 -23.16 8.54
CA ASP A 106 -1.05 -24.40 9.18
C ASP A 106 -2.49 -24.34 9.73
N SER A 107 -3.18 -23.19 9.64
CA SER A 107 -4.57 -23.05 10.13
C SER A 107 -5.65 -23.35 9.07
N CYS A 108 -5.26 -23.53 7.80
CA CYS A 108 -6.15 -23.95 6.72
C CYS A 108 -6.07 -25.46 6.48
N CYS A 109 -6.63 -26.25 7.41
CA CYS A 109 -7.00 -27.66 7.22
C CYS A 109 -8.32 -27.95 7.94
#